data_AF-A0A524J6I0-F1
#
_entry.id   AF-A0A524J6I0-F1
#
_cell.length_a   1.000
_cell.length_b   1.000
_cell.length_c   1.000
_cell.angle_alpha   90.00
_cell.angle_beta   90.00
_cell.angle_gamma   90.00
#
_symmetry.space_group_name_H-M   'P 1'
#
loop_
_entity.id
_entity.type
_entity.pdbx_description
1 polymer ?
#
loop_
_entity_poly.entity_id
_entity_poly.type
_entity_poly.pdbx_seq_one_letter_code
_entity_poly.pdbx_strand_id
1 'polypeptide(L)'
;MKVKICGITNLSDAAMCEELGADMLGFVHVDGRARSVSSETISEIGSCLGQNLTKILVCYPQSASHAIDLGRRSDVDAIQSHTLSPEDLVDIRDAGFMVIRAVKTDRSTALPFSEAADALLFENGIPGSGSAYDYSSVPMDCHPRTIIAGGLKPS
;
A
#
# COMPACT_ATOMS: atom_id res chain seq x y z
N MET A 1 14.49 -5.97 -8.55
CA MET A 1 13.23 -5.22 -8.71
C MET A 1 12.22 -5.88 -7.79
N LYS A 2 11.41 -5.11 -7.05
CA LYS A 2 10.35 -5.65 -6.20
C LYS A 2 8.98 -5.44 -6.86
N VAL A 3 8.05 -6.36 -6.65
CA VAL A 3 6.69 -6.34 -7.21
C VAL A 3 5.65 -6.40 -6.10
N LYS A 4 4.67 -5.48 -6.16
CA LYS A 4 3.48 -5.45 -5.30
C LYS A 4 2.24 -5.76 -6.13
N ILE A 5 1.47 -6.78 -5.73
CA ILE A 5 0.13 -7.07 -6.30
C ILE A 5 -0.93 -6.52 -5.36
N CYS A 6 -1.88 -5.73 -5.87
CA CYS A 6 -2.80 -4.96 -5.05
C CYS A 6 -4.28 -5.30 -5.30
N GLY A 7 -5.07 -5.29 -4.23
CA GLY A 7 -6.50 -5.60 -4.27
C GLY A 7 -6.78 -7.09 -4.26
N ILE A 8 -5.99 -7.85 -3.50
CA ILE A 8 -6.25 -9.27 -3.21
C ILE A 8 -7.52 -9.38 -2.37
N THR A 9 -8.40 -10.29 -2.75
CA THR A 9 -9.70 -10.51 -2.08
C THR A 9 -9.95 -11.93 -1.61
N ASN A 10 -9.10 -12.89 -2.02
CA ASN A 10 -9.25 -14.29 -1.70
C ASN A 10 -7.90 -15.00 -1.60
N LEU A 11 -7.89 -16.15 -0.92
CA LEU A 11 -6.69 -16.94 -0.66
C LEU A 11 -6.06 -17.52 -1.93
N SER A 12 -6.87 -17.94 -2.91
CA SER A 12 -6.36 -18.55 -4.15
C SER A 12 -5.47 -17.58 -4.91
N ASP A 13 -5.90 -16.33 -5.07
CA ASP A 13 -5.10 -15.29 -5.72
C ASP A 13 -3.87 -14.93 -4.90
N ALA A 14 -4.01 -14.86 -3.57
CA ALA A 14 -2.90 -14.55 -2.67
C ALA A 14 -1.78 -15.60 -2.76
N ALA A 15 -2.15 -16.88 -2.67
CA ALA A 15 -1.21 -18.01 -2.75
C ALA A 15 -0.55 -18.08 -4.14
N MET A 16 -1.31 -17.85 -5.21
CA MET A 16 -0.76 -17.78 -6.56
C MET A 16 0.27 -16.65 -6.71
N CYS A 17 -0.01 -15.47 -6.16
CA CYS A 17 0.94 -14.36 -6.20
C CYS A 17 2.22 -14.66 -5.41
N GLU A 18 2.11 -15.32 -4.26
CA GLU A 18 3.26 -15.79 -3.48
C GLU A 18 4.09 -16.82 -4.26
N GLU A 19 3.45 -17.83 -4.86
CA GLU A 19 4.13 -18.86 -5.66
C GLU A 19 4.87 -18.26 -6.86
N LEU A 20 4.29 -17.23 -7.49
CA LEU A 20 4.90 -16.50 -8.60
C LEU A 20 5.96 -15.48 -8.16
N GLY A 21 6.24 -15.37 -6.86
CA GLY A 21 7.33 -14.58 -6.32
C GLY A 21 7.03 -13.09 -6.16
N ALA A 22 5.77 -12.70 -5.91
CA ALA A 22 5.46 -11.35 -5.49
C ALA A 22 6.19 -11.01 -4.17
N ASP A 23 6.70 -9.78 -4.04
CA ASP A 23 7.34 -9.33 -2.79
C ASP A 23 6.31 -8.83 -1.77
N MET A 24 5.17 -8.32 -2.26
CA MET A 24 4.17 -7.64 -1.43
C MET A 24 2.76 -7.87 -1.95
N LEU A 25 1.80 -8.04 -1.03
CA LEU A 25 0.37 -8.08 -1.34
C LEU A 25 -0.36 -6.92 -0.66
N GLY A 26 -1.19 -6.22 -1.43
CA GLY A 26 -2.07 -5.18 -0.94
C GLY A 26 -3.50 -5.67 -0.77
N PHE A 27 -4.06 -5.48 0.41
CA PHE A 27 -5.44 -5.76 0.75
C PHE A 27 -6.19 -4.46 0.97
N VAL A 28 -7.29 -4.24 0.25
CA VAL A 28 -8.05 -2.99 0.35
C VAL A 28 -9.10 -3.13 1.45
N HIS A 29 -9.11 -2.21 2.41
CA HIS A 29 -10.14 -2.09 3.43
C HIS A 29 -10.74 -0.70 3.40
N VAL A 30 -11.71 -0.52 2.51
CA VAL A 30 -12.31 0.79 2.19
C VAL A 30 -13.77 0.61 1.78
N ASP A 31 -14.67 1.22 2.53
CA ASP A 31 -16.11 1.15 2.25
C ASP A 31 -16.45 1.62 0.82
N GLY A 32 -17.36 0.88 0.18
CA GLY A 32 -17.82 1.17 -1.18
C GLY A 32 -16.81 0.83 -2.31
N ARG A 33 -15.65 0.26 -2.01
CA ARG A 33 -14.70 -0.21 -3.04
C ARG A 33 -14.96 -1.67 -3.42
N ALA A 34 -14.98 -1.95 -4.72
CA ALA A 34 -15.26 -3.28 -5.26
C ALA A 34 -14.28 -4.39 -4.79
N ARG A 35 -13.04 -4.01 -4.45
CA ARG A 35 -12.01 -4.94 -3.95
C ARG A 35 -11.82 -4.86 -2.43
N SER A 36 -12.77 -4.26 -1.71
CA SER A 36 -12.71 -4.14 -0.26
C SER A 36 -12.97 -5.47 0.43
N VAL A 37 -12.16 -5.81 1.44
CA VAL A 37 -12.33 -6.97 2.32
C VAL A 37 -12.20 -6.52 3.79
N SER A 38 -12.84 -7.25 4.72
CA SER A 38 -12.77 -6.92 6.15
C SER A 38 -11.38 -7.22 6.73
N SER A 39 -11.02 -6.59 7.85
CA SER A 39 -9.77 -6.89 8.56
C SER A 39 -9.64 -8.37 8.93
N GLU A 40 -10.75 -9.01 9.29
CA GLU A 40 -10.82 -10.43 9.64
C GLU A 40 -10.48 -11.29 8.41
N THR A 41 -11.06 -11.00 7.25
CA THR A 41 -10.71 -11.68 5.99
C THR A 41 -9.25 -11.47 5.61
N ILE A 42 -8.70 -10.26 5.83
CA ILE A 42 -7.27 -9.99 5.57
C ILE A 42 -6.38 -10.85 6.47
N SER A 43 -6.68 -10.92 7.77
CA SER A 43 -5.96 -11.73 8.74
C SER A 43 -6.04 -13.22 8.40
N GLU A 44 -7.23 -13.72 8.04
CA GLU A 44 -7.45 -15.10 7.61
C GLU A 44 -6.58 -15.46 6.40
N ILE A 45 -6.61 -14.65 5.35
CA ILE A 45 -5.77 -14.86 4.16
C ILE A 45 -4.29 -14.77 4.53
N GLY A 46 -3.89 -13.72 5.26
CA GLY A 46 -2.50 -13.45 5.63
C GLY A 46 -1.87 -14.55 6.48
N SER A 47 -2.65 -15.24 7.31
CA SER A 47 -2.20 -16.35 8.15
C SER A 47 -1.77 -17.59 7.36
N CYS A 48 -2.22 -17.70 6.11
CA CYS A 48 -1.91 -18.82 5.22
C CYS A 48 -0.68 -18.54 4.32
N LEU A 49 -0.12 -17.33 4.38
CA LEU A 49 1.00 -16.88 3.55
C LEU A 49 2.32 -16.92 4.33
N GLY A 50 3.42 -17.08 3.61
CA GLY A 50 4.77 -17.12 4.17
C GLY A 50 5.22 -15.78 4.77
N GLN A 51 6.22 -15.85 5.66
CA GLN A 51 6.78 -14.67 6.35
C GLN A 51 7.62 -13.77 5.43
N ASN A 52 8.05 -14.27 4.26
CA ASN A 52 8.86 -13.48 3.31
C ASN A 52 8.02 -12.50 2.49
N LEU A 53 6.69 -12.60 2.56
CA LEU A 53 5.76 -11.78 1.81
C LEU A 53 5.24 -10.63 2.68
N THR A 54 5.44 -9.38 2.23
CA THR A 54 4.92 -8.22 2.97
C THR A 54 3.42 -8.05 2.73
N LYS A 55 2.62 -8.11 3.79
CA LYS A 55 1.17 -7.88 3.78
C LYS A 55 0.90 -6.41 4.05
N ILE A 56 0.15 -5.77 3.16
CA ILE A 56 -0.08 -4.33 3.18
C ILE A 56 -1.58 -4.06 3.28
N LEU A 57 -2.00 -3.38 4.34
CA LEU A 57 -3.35 -2.80 4.43
C LEU A 57 -3.41 -1.51 3.62
N VAL A 58 -4.35 -1.41 2.67
CA VAL A 58 -4.66 -0.19 1.93
C VAL A 58 -5.97 0.37 2.47
N CYS A 59 -5.90 1.51 3.17
CA CYS A 59 -7.06 2.10 3.84
C CYS A 59 -7.11 3.63 3.69
N TYR A 60 -8.27 4.23 4.02
CA TYR A 60 -8.47 5.68 4.12
C TYR A 60 -8.83 6.04 5.56
N PRO A 61 -7.86 5.95 6.49
CA PRO A 61 -8.12 6.16 7.90
C PRO A 61 -8.38 7.65 8.20
N GLN A 62 -9.09 7.87 9.31
CA GLN A 62 -9.42 9.21 9.81
C GLN A 62 -8.32 9.81 10.71
N SER A 63 -7.43 8.96 11.23
CA SER A 63 -6.32 9.32 12.12
C SER A 63 -5.25 8.21 12.12
N ALA A 64 -4.07 8.49 12.65
CA ALA A 64 -3.06 7.47 12.93
C ALA A 64 -3.59 6.32 13.79
N SER A 65 -4.30 6.61 14.88
CA SER A 65 -4.87 5.60 15.77
C SER A 65 -5.83 4.64 15.06
N HIS A 66 -6.72 5.18 14.22
CA HIS A 66 -7.63 4.35 13.41
C HIS A 66 -6.85 3.46 12.42
N ALA A 67 -5.79 3.99 11.81
CA ALA A 67 -4.93 3.18 10.93
C ALA A 67 -4.24 2.04 11.67
N ILE A 68 -3.68 2.32 12.85
CA ILE A 68 -3.03 1.35 13.74
C ILE A 68 -4.02 0.25 14.15
N ASP A 69 -5.23 0.61 14.58
CA ASP A 69 -6.26 -0.34 14.97
C ASP A 69 -6.64 -1.28 13.82
N LEU A 70 -6.85 -0.74 12.62
CA LEU A 70 -7.11 -1.56 11.43
C LEU A 70 -5.92 -2.45 11.08
N GLY A 71 -4.69 -1.94 11.16
CA GLY A 71 -3.47 -2.68 10.89
C GLY A 71 -3.31 -3.87 11.84
N ARG A 72 -3.56 -3.66 13.14
CA ARG A 72 -3.49 -4.71 14.17
C ARG A 72 -4.56 -5.77 13.98
N ARG A 73 -5.80 -5.38 13.69
CA ARG A 73 -6.90 -6.33 13.41
C ARG A 73 -6.67 -7.16 12.14
N SER A 74 -5.98 -6.59 11.17
CA SER A 74 -5.71 -7.23 9.88
C SER A 74 -4.45 -8.10 9.88
N ASP A 75 -3.65 -8.08 10.96
CA ASP A 75 -2.37 -8.77 11.10
C ASP A 75 -1.41 -8.53 9.91
N VAL A 76 -1.23 -7.26 9.55
CA VAL A 76 -0.40 -6.82 8.42
C VAL A 76 0.94 -6.23 8.86
N ASP A 77 1.91 -6.22 7.94
CA ASP A 77 3.25 -5.68 8.16
C ASP A 77 3.34 -4.17 7.86
N ALA A 78 2.49 -3.69 6.97
CA ALA A 78 2.53 -2.32 6.48
C ALA A 78 1.14 -1.70 6.27
N ILE A 79 1.09 -0.37 6.32
CA ILE A 79 -0.11 0.43 6.06
C ILE A 79 0.17 1.38 4.90
N GLN A 80 -0.70 1.37 3.90
CA GLN A 80 -0.71 2.29 2.78
C GLN A 80 -1.87 3.27 2.90
N SER A 81 -1.59 4.58 2.86
CA SER A 81 -2.61 5.64 2.99
C SER A 81 -2.41 6.80 2.01
N HIS A 82 -3.52 7.46 1.67
CA HIS A 82 -3.62 8.68 0.85
C HIS A 82 -4.08 9.91 1.63
N THR A 83 -4.55 9.77 2.87
CA THR A 83 -5.26 10.84 3.60
C THR A 83 -4.45 11.45 4.73
N LEU A 84 -3.58 10.67 5.36
CA LEU A 84 -2.87 11.06 6.58
C LEU A 84 -1.77 12.10 6.35
N SER A 85 -1.51 12.91 7.36
CA SER A 85 -0.43 13.91 7.39
C SER A 85 0.92 13.27 7.74
N PRO A 86 2.06 13.96 7.55
CA PRO A 86 3.36 13.43 7.93
C PRO A 86 3.46 13.01 9.40
N GLU A 87 2.90 13.79 10.33
CA GLU A 87 2.89 13.43 11.75
C GLU A 87 2.11 12.14 12.04
N ASP A 88 0.95 11.95 11.41
CA ASP A 88 0.20 10.70 11.52
C ASP A 88 1.02 9.49 11.03
N LEU A 89 1.82 9.67 9.96
CA LEU A 89 2.66 8.59 9.43
C LEU A 89 3.77 8.21 10.42
N VAL A 90 4.37 9.19 11.11
CA VAL A 90 5.38 8.96 12.13
C VAL A 90 4.78 8.16 13.29
N ASP A 91 3.58 8.53 13.76
CA ASP A 91 2.89 7.80 14.83
C ASP A 91 2.63 6.33 14.45
N ILE A 92 2.26 6.06 13.20
CA ILE A 92 2.05 4.68 12.70
C ILE A 92 3.37 3.90 12.66
N ARG A 93 4.48 4.54 12.28
CA ARG A 93 5.82 3.92 12.26
C ARG A 93 6.31 3.59 13.66
N ASP A 94 6.12 4.51 14.60
CA ASP A 94 6.47 4.32 16.01
C ASP A 94 5.62 3.20 16.64
N ALA A 95 4.40 3.00 16.14
CA ALA A 95 3.56 1.86 16.48
C ALA A 95 4.03 0.54 15.85
N GLY A 96 5.09 0.52 15.03
CA GLY A 96 5.74 -0.68 14.52
C GLY A 96 5.29 -1.16 13.13
N PHE A 97 4.56 -0.34 12.38
CA PHE A 97 4.19 -0.65 10.99
C PHE A 97 5.15 0.01 10.00
N MET A 98 5.41 -0.65 8.88
CA MET A 98 5.95 0.05 7.72
C MET A 98 4.87 0.96 7.12
N VAL A 99 5.23 2.19 6.74
CA VAL A 99 4.27 3.12 6.15
C VAL A 99 4.57 3.40 4.68
N ILE A 100 3.55 3.23 3.84
CA ILE A 100 3.58 3.57 2.42
C ILE A 100 2.66 4.76 2.19
N ARG A 101 3.21 5.88 1.76
CA ARG A 101 2.41 7.06 1.41
C ARG A 101 2.15 7.09 -0.10
N ALA A 102 0.88 7.08 -0.49
CA ALA A 102 0.50 7.30 -1.88
C ALA A 102 0.43 8.80 -2.20
N VAL A 103 1.07 9.21 -3.30
CA VAL A 103 1.21 10.60 -3.73
C VAL A 103 1.02 10.72 -5.25
N LYS A 104 0.74 11.95 -5.70
CA LYS A 104 0.73 12.25 -7.14
C LYS A 104 2.15 12.26 -7.69
N THR A 105 2.29 12.17 -9.01
CA THR A 105 3.55 12.32 -9.74
C THR A 105 4.01 13.78 -9.78
N ASP A 106 4.13 14.39 -8.61
CA ASP A 106 4.53 15.78 -8.40
C ASP A 106 5.43 15.84 -7.17
N ARG A 107 6.67 16.29 -7.38
CA ARG A 107 7.69 16.46 -6.34
C ARG A 107 7.18 17.27 -5.16
N SER A 108 6.46 18.36 -5.42
CA SER A 108 5.99 19.27 -4.36
C SER A 108 5.00 18.58 -3.41
N THR A 109 4.23 17.63 -3.92
CA THR A 109 3.27 16.83 -3.11
C THR A 109 3.92 15.64 -2.41
N ALA A 110 5.08 15.19 -2.91
CA ALA A 110 5.79 14.02 -2.41
C ALA A 110 6.79 14.36 -1.29
N LEU A 111 7.56 15.44 -1.45
CA LEU A 111 8.62 15.83 -0.51
C LEU A 111 8.18 15.93 0.96
N PRO A 112 6.99 16.45 1.31
CA PRO A 112 6.55 16.54 2.71
C PRO A 112 6.50 15.19 3.44
N PHE A 113 6.40 14.08 2.69
CA PHE A 113 6.28 12.74 3.24
C PHE A 113 7.57 11.91 3.14
N SER A 114 8.62 12.46 2.52
CA SER A 114 9.87 11.73 2.25
C SER A 114 10.52 11.15 3.51
N GLU A 115 10.57 11.91 4.60
CA GLU A 115 11.16 11.44 5.86
C GLU A 115 10.14 10.70 6.76
N ALA A 116 8.84 10.93 6.52
CA ALA A 116 7.77 10.41 7.38
C ALA A 116 7.28 9.01 6.95
N ALA A 117 7.42 8.65 5.67
CA ALA A 117 7.04 7.36 5.13
C ALA A 117 8.26 6.47 4.89
N ASP A 118 8.10 5.15 4.98
CA ASP A 118 9.15 4.20 4.61
C ASP A 118 9.18 3.91 3.10
N ALA A 119 8.14 4.30 2.36
CA ALA A 119 8.09 4.30 0.90
C ALA A 119 7.08 5.31 0.36
N LEU A 120 7.36 5.86 -0.82
CA LEU A 120 6.40 6.67 -1.59
C LEU A 120 5.86 5.86 -2.76
N LEU A 121 4.54 5.79 -2.90
CA LEU A 121 3.86 5.20 -4.05
C LEU A 121 3.33 6.32 -4.95
N PHE A 122 3.82 6.38 -6.18
CA PHE A 122 3.39 7.37 -7.15
C PHE A 122 2.29 6.82 -8.05
N GLU A 123 1.18 7.54 -8.13
CA GLU A 123 0.09 7.29 -9.07
C GLU A 123 -0.53 8.61 -9.55
N ASN A 124 -0.96 8.68 -10.81
CA ASN A 124 -1.48 9.92 -11.42
C ASN A 124 -2.98 9.87 -11.74
N GLY A 125 -3.69 8.81 -11.29
CA GLY A 125 -5.09 8.56 -11.61
C GLY A 125 -5.96 8.35 -10.36
N ILE A 126 -7.26 8.11 -10.59
CA ILE A 126 -8.14 7.62 -9.53
C ILE A 126 -7.64 6.22 -9.12
N PRO A 127 -7.33 5.96 -7.84
CA PRO A 127 -6.86 4.65 -7.40
C PRO A 127 -7.81 3.55 -7.87
N GLY A 128 -7.26 2.57 -8.58
CA GLY A 128 -8.00 1.45 -9.16
C GLY A 128 -8.62 1.68 -10.54
N SER A 129 -8.45 2.86 -11.16
CA SER A 129 -8.91 3.14 -12.54
C SER A 129 -8.17 2.36 -13.63
N GLY A 130 -6.93 1.94 -13.37
CA GLY A 130 -6.09 1.28 -14.37
C GLY A 130 -5.54 2.23 -15.45
N SER A 131 -5.70 3.55 -15.28
CA SER A 131 -5.13 4.54 -16.20
C SER A 131 -3.60 4.59 -16.06
N ALA A 132 -2.92 4.39 -17.19
CA ALA A 132 -1.48 4.62 -17.30
C ALA A 132 -1.19 6.11 -17.42
N TYR A 133 0.05 6.48 -17.11
CA TYR A 133 0.60 7.82 -17.33
C TYR A 133 2.07 7.69 -17.75
N ASP A 134 2.70 8.81 -18.08
CA ASP A 134 4.12 8.83 -18.40
C ASP A 134 4.96 8.53 -17.14
N TYR A 135 5.39 7.28 -16.97
CA TYR A 135 6.17 6.84 -15.82
C TYR A 135 7.54 7.53 -15.73
N SER A 136 8.05 8.12 -16.81
CA SER A 136 9.31 8.88 -16.79
C SER A 136 9.18 10.20 -16.00
N SER A 137 7.95 10.65 -15.74
CA SER A 137 7.67 11.85 -14.94
C SER A 137 7.75 11.63 -13.42
N VAL A 138 7.93 10.39 -12.95
CA VAL A 138 8.01 10.08 -11.52
C VAL A 138 9.28 10.69 -10.93
N PRO A 139 9.20 11.55 -9.89
CA PRO A 139 10.37 12.15 -9.26
C PRO A 139 11.05 11.14 -8.32
N MET A 140 11.82 10.22 -8.93
CA MET A 140 12.46 9.08 -8.25
C MET A 140 13.45 9.50 -7.14
N ASP A 141 13.96 10.73 -7.17
CA ASP A 141 14.90 11.26 -6.19
C ASP A 141 14.23 11.78 -4.90
N CYS A 142 12.90 11.82 -4.85
CA CYS A 142 12.16 12.20 -3.63
C CYS A 142 12.31 11.20 -2.48
N HIS A 143 12.54 9.91 -2.79
CA HIS A 143 12.62 8.87 -1.76
C HIS A 143 13.40 7.64 -2.26
N PRO A 144 14.32 7.05 -1.45
CA PRO A 144 15.10 5.88 -1.85
C PRO A 144 14.25 4.64 -2.13
N ARG A 145 13.06 4.55 -1.54
CA ARG A 145 12.09 3.49 -1.79
C ARG A 145 10.88 4.07 -2.50
N THR A 146 10.94 4.07 -3.82
CA THR A 146 9.86 4.53 -4.69
C THR A 146 9.12 3.34 -5.31
N ILE A 147 7.78 3.37 -5.24
CA ILE A 147 6.87 2.41 -5.87
C ILE A 147 6.11 3.13 -6.98
N ILE A 148 6.11 2.58 -8.19
CA ILE A 148 5.32 3.10 -9.31
C ILE A 148 4.04 2.28 -9.41
N ALA A 149 2.90 2.94 -9.46
CA ALA A 149 1.59 2.32 -9.66
C ALA A 149 0.82 3.06 -10.78
N GLY A 150 -0.31 2.49 -11.21
CA GLY A 150 -1.22 3.08 -12.21
C GLY A 150 -1.04 2.48 -13.61
N GLY A 151 -1.99 1.65 -14.02
CA GLY A 151 -2.10 1.14 -15.40
C GLY A 151 -0.97 0.24 -15.89
N LEU A 152 -0.13 -0.29 -15.00
CA LEU A 152 0.94 -1.23 -15.34
C LEU A 152 0.36 -2.51 -15.93
N LYS A 153 0.95 -2.96 -17.05
CA LYS A 153 0.61 -4.20 -17.75
C LYS A 153 1.88 -4.98 -18.08
N PRO A 154 1.82 -6.31 -18.22
CA PRO A 154 2.96 -7.12 -18.64
C PRO A 154 3.43 -6.92 -20.10
N SER A 155 2.68 -6.15 -20.90
CA SER A 155 2.84 -5.96 -22.35
C SER A 155 3.76 -4.81 -22.73
#